data_AF-A0A7S0A996-F1
#
_entry.id   AF-A0A7S0A996-F1
#
_cell.length_a   1.000
_cell.length_b   1.000
_cell.length_c   1.000
_cell.angle_alpha   90.00
_cell.angle_beta   90.00
_cell.angle_gamma   90.00
#
_symmetry.space_group_name_H-M   'P 1'
#
loop_
_entity.id
_entity.type
_entity.pdbx_description
1 polymer ?
#
loop_
_entity_poly.entity_id
_entity_poly.type
_entity_poly.pdbx_seq_one_letter_code
_entity_poly.pdbx_strand_id
1 'polypeptide(L)'
;VACQRELGELRAGLSEMACQRSIDELARRLGQVEETTRTLSDRTGELQHNFTQNDMDHKASMASQSRQALECSEGILGLRRAACQVSEQVQAFQRDTLDLKSAFNESSDRGRACLLDLQDLKARLDKVDDTTRTLSETLASNSRQALGCSEDIVDLRHALSQGSDQARVFQRDLADIRNALNENSERGRTCQFDIQDIKTRLDKVTGVSQDLSTRTGELERSVGQCTSDLESTLSLSCKHGRETLQDITSFRSVLADCLEQGQANQRQIDDLLRKLNKVGSQGTQCQRDIHDVQTLLHFRGERSMPPCSDPRHWNEGQLCAWLAERGLPSEVAHAFEVHLVNGMVGKDLNEEDLGTMGITDGLLRRRILCELRSLFSHGPLGDTGGTTRPATPALASTQDTSSELTVVPPSPPCSPGDGSSARPPSWRVSARPHSARTSGAALQRTQPARGAQAGPRGAG
;
A
#
# COMPACT_ATOMS: atom_id res chain seq x y z
N VAL A 1 55.26 82.16 5.46
CA VAL A 1 55.17 83.25 4.47
C VAL A 1 54.97 84.62 5.13
N ALA A 2 53.96 84.83 6.00
CA ALA A 2 53.76 86.11 6.70
C ALA A 2 54.95 86.53 7.60
N CYS A 3 55.46 85.65 8.48
CA CYS A 3 56.63 85.96 9.32
C CYS A 3 57.94 86.19 8.54
N GLN A 4 58.08 85.65 7.34
CA GLN A 4 59.27 85.86 6.50
C GLN A 4 59.28 87.24 5.84
N ARG A 5 58.09 87.86 5.65
CA ARG A 5 57.98 89.22 5.10
C ARG A 5 58.32 90.27 6.17
N GLU A 6 57.88 90.07 7.41
CA GLU A 6 58.20 90.98 8.53
C GLU A 6 59.69 90.99 8.92
N LEU A 7 60.37 89.84 8.84
CA LEU A 7 61.83 89.77 9.08
C LEU A 7 62.66 90.44 7.98
N GLY A 8 62.12 90.56 6.76
CA GLY A 8 62.78 91.27 5.66
C GLY A 8 62.80 92.79 5.85
N GLU A 9 61.69 93.35 6.34
CA GLU A 9 61.53 94.80 6.53
C GLU A 9 62.35 95.33 7.73
N LEU A 10 62.45 94.55 8.82
CA LEU A 10 63.28 94.90 9.99
C LEU A 10 64.78 94.89 9.68
N ARG A 11 65.23 94.05 8.74
CA ARG A 11 66.65 93.95 8.37
C ARG A 11 67.12 95.14 7.52
N ALA A 12 66.23 95.70 6.68
CA ALA A 12 66.53 96.89 5.89
C ALA A 12 66.61 98.17 6.76
N GLY A 13 65.72 98.31 7.74
CA GLY A 13 65.69 99.50 8.61
C GLY A 13 66.88 99.63 9.57
N LEU A 14 67.50 98.51 9.98
CA LEU A 14 68.64 98.53 10.93
C LEU A 14 69.99 98.81 10.25
N SER A 15 70.18 98.45 8.99
CA SER A 15 71.44 98.75 8.28
C SER A 15 71.56 100.23 7.88
N GLU A 16 70.45 100.91 7.62
CA GLU A 16 70.43 102.31 7.20
C GLU A 16 70.70 103.26 8.38
N MET A 17 70.13 102.98 9.56
CA MET A 17 70.34 103.80 10.76
C MET A 17 71.74 103.70 11.37
N ALA A 18 72.44 102.57 11.22
CA ALA A 18 73.80 102.41 11.73
C ALA A 18 74.83 103.14 10.85
N CYS A 19 74.58 103.21 9.54
CA CYS A 19 75.46 103.93 8.60
C CYS A 19 75.34 105.45 8.76
N GLN A 20 74.11 105.96 8.95
CA GLN A 20 73.86 107.40 9.07
C GLN A 20 74.49 108.02 10.34
N ARG A 21 74.41 107.34 11.49
CA ARG A 21 75.04 107.84 12.73
C ARG A 21 76.56 107.92 12.67
N SER A 22 77.19 107.02 11.90
CA SER A 22 78.64 107.02 11.72
C SER A 22 79.10 108.17 10.82
N ILE A 23 78.30 108.52 9.82
CA ILE A 23 78.54 109.66 8.92
C ILE A 23 78.37 110.99 9.67
N ASP A 24 77.33 111.13 10.50
CA ASP A 24 77.07 112.35 11.27
C ASP A 24 78.17 112.63 12.33
N GLU A 25 78.72 111.58 12.95
CA GLU A 25 79.82 111.70 13.90
C GLU A 25 81.15 112.05 13.22
N LEU A 26 81.39 111.56 11.99
CA LEU A 26 82.56 111.97 11.19
C LEU A 26 82.45 113.42 10.72
N ALA A 27 81.26 113.88 10.31
CA ALA A 27 81.04 115.28 9.93
C ALA A 27 81.26 116.24 11.12
N ARG A 28 80.82 115.85 12.33
CA ARG A 28 81.04 116.61 13.57
C ARG A 28 82.53 116.72 13.92
N ARG A 29 83.30 115.65 13.74
CA ARG A 29 84.75 115.64 13.97
C ARG A 29 85.51 116.47 12.92
N LEU A 30 85.06 116.47 11.66
CA LEU A 30 85.65 117.32 10.62
C LEU A 30 85.43 118.82 10.90
N GLY A 31 84.23 119.20 11.35
CA GLY A 31 83.92 120.59 11.74
C GLY A 31 84.79 121.10 12.91
N GLN A 32 85.09 120.24 13.90
CA GLN A 32 86.01 120.60 14.98
C GLN A 32 87.46 120.83 14.50
N VAL A 33 87.91 120.08 13.49
CA VAL A 33 89.24 120.25 12.90
C VAL A 33 89.32 121.55 12.09
N GLU A 34 88.30 121.89 11.31
CA GLU A 34 88.27 123.15 10.56
C GLU A 34 88.25 124.40 11.47
N GLU A 35 87.53 124.34 12.60
CA GLU A 35 87.49 125.42 13.60
C GLU A 35 88.87 125.62 14.28
N THR A 36 89.54 124.53 14.66
CA THR A 36 90.91 124.62 15.20
C THR A 36 91.91 125.15 14.18
N THR A 37 91.72 124.85 12.89
CA THR A 37 92.58 125.36 11.81
C THR A 37 92.37 126.86 11.55
N ARG A 38 91.13 127.38 11.65
CA ARG A 38 90.86 128.84 11.60
C ARG A 38 91.48 129.59 12.78
N THR A 39 91.32 129.09 14.01
CA THR A 39 91.90 129.74 15.20
C THR A 39 93.44 129.79 15.19
N LEU A 40 94.10 128.82 14.55
CA LEU A 40 95.55 128.85 14.32
C LEU A 40 95.94 129.83 13.20
N SER A 41 95.16 129.94 12.13
CA SER A 41 95.40 130.93 11.07
C SER A 41 95.26 132.37 11.56
N ASP A 42 94.25 132.66 12.40
CA ASP A 42 94.02 134.01 12.95
C ASP A 42 95.12 134.40 13.97
N ARG A 43 95.60 133.45 14.79
CA ARG A 43 96.76 133.65 15.68
C ARG A 43 98.09 133.84 14.94
N THR A 44 98.19 133.37 13.70
CA THR A 44 99.39 133.54 12.87
C THR A 44 99.35 134.88 12.12
N GLY A 45 98.16 135.44 11.86
CA GLY A 45 97.97 136.80 11.33
C GLY A 45 98.29 137.92 12.34
N GLU A 46 98.04 137.71 13.64
CA GLU A 46 98.31 138.71 14.69
C GLU A 46 99.80 138.86 15.06
N LEU A 47 100.66 137.90 14.68
CA LEU A 47 102.11 137.96 14.93
C LEU A 47 102.92 138.67 13.83
N GLN A 48 102.25 139.21 12.79
CA GLN A 48 102.91 139.86 11.65
C GLN A 48 102.61 141.37 11.54
N HIS A 49 102.02 142.00 12.57
CA HIS A 49 101.66 143.43 12.57
C HIS A 49 102.13 144.23 13.81
N ASN A 50 103.25 143.88 14.45
CA ASN A 50 103.75 144.62 15.64
C ASN A 50 105.28 144.77 15.73
N PHE A 51 106.01 144.93 14.61
CA PHE A 51 107.43 145.32 14.67
C PHE A 51 107.87 146.21 13.49
N THR A 52 107.37 147.45 13.47
CA THR A 52 108.07 148.62 12.94
C THR A 52 107.48 149.86 13.62
N GLN A 53 108.28 150.63 14.38
CA GLN A 53 108.47 152.09 14.24
C GLN A 53 108.94 152.80 15.54
N ASN A 54 109.99 153.62 15.39
CA ASN A 54 110.56 154.67 16.25
C ASN A 54 111.40 154.21 17.45
N ASP A 55 112.72 154.34 17.51
CA ASP A 55 113.69 155.36 17.05
C ASP A 55 113.60 156.74 17.74
N MET A 56 114.79 157.24 18.13
CA MET A 56 115.15 158.55 18.72
C MET A 56 114.82 158.70 20.23
N ASP A 57 115.74 158.99 21.17
CA ASP A 57 116.95 159.81 21.06
C ASP A 57 117.96 159.60 22.20
N HIS A 58 119.23 159.74 21.82
CA HIS A 58 120.37 160.32 22.55
C HIS A 58 120.76 159.94 24.00
N LYS A 59 121.87 159.18 24.05
CA LYS A 59 123.19 159.55 24.63
C LYS A 59 123.24 160.04 26.10
N ALA A 60 123.65 159.13 27.00
CA ALA A 60 124.76 159.33 27.94
C ALA A 60 125.02 157.98 28.65
N SER A 61 126.02 157.22 28.21
CA SER A 61 127.38 157.24 28.76
C SER A 61 127.63 156.07 29.73
N MET A 62 127.99 154.94 29.11
CA MET A 62 129.11 154.07 29.53
C MET A 62 129.05 153.42 30.92
N ALA A 63 128.09 152.50 31.14
CA ALA A 63 128.22 151.47 32.19
C ALA A 63 127.44 150.15 31.98
N SER A 64 126.75 149.90 30.85
CA SER A 64 125.83 148.74 30.72
C SER A 64 126.07 147.78 29.54
N GLN A 65 127.27 147.77 28.95
CA GLN A 65 127.57 146.96 27.75
C GLN A 65 128.04 145.52 28.04
N SER A 66 127.68 144.94 29.19
CA SER A 66 128.03 143.56 29.59
C SER A 66 126.85 142.69 30.06
N ARG A 67 125.63 143.25 30.19
CA ARG A 67 124.42 142.45 30.53
C ARG A 67 123.52 142.11 29.33
N GLN A 68 123.59 142.87 28.24
CA GLN A 68 122.67 142.69 27.09
C GLN A 68 123.11 141.60 26.09
N ALA A 69 124.32 141.04 26.24
CA ALA A 69 124.77 139.88 25.45
C ALA A 69 124.31 138.52 26.01
N LEU A 70 123.81 138.48 27.27
CA LEU A 70 123.28 137.25 27.88
C LEU A 70 121.79 137.02 27.55
N GLU A 71 120.99 138.08 27.47
CA GLU A 71 119.54 137.98 27.20
C GLU A 71 119.21 137.54 25.75
N CYS A 72 120.06 137.88 24.76
CA CYS A 72 119.90 137.36 23.39
C CYS A 72 120.29 135.87 23.23
N SER A 73 121.06 135.30 24.17
CA SER A 73 121.44 133.88 24.13
C SER A 73 120.37 132.95 24.74
N GLU A 74 119.59 133.44 25.71
CA GLU A 74 118.47 132.69 26.30
C GLU A 74 117.28 132.55 25.32
N GLY A 75 117.00 133.57 24.50
CA GLY A 75 115.94 133.50 23.48
C GLY A 75 116.19 132.42 22.42
N ILE A 76 117.45 132.25 21.99
CA ILE A 76 117.83 131.23 20.99
C ILE A 76 117.76 129.83 21.61
N LEU A 77 118.13 129.66 22.88
CA LEU A 77 117.96 128.39 23.59
C LEU A 77 116.49 128.05 23.84
N GLY A 78 115.63 129.05 24.09
CA GLY A 78 114.18 128.87 24.21
C GLY A 78 113.54 128.38 22.91
N LEU A 79 113.89 128.98 21.77
CA LEU A 79 113.43 128.54 20.44
C LEU A 79 113.90 127.13 20.09
N ARG A 80 115.15 126.78 20.43
CA ARG A 80 115.67 125.42 20.19
C ARG A 80 114.96 124.37 21.05
N ARG A 81 114.60 124.73 22.29
CA ARG A 81 113.83 123.85 23.20
C ARG A 81 112.41 123.66 22.70
N ALA A 82 111.76 124.72 22.22
CA ALA A 82 110.43 124.65 21.60
C ALA A 82 110.43 123.82 20.30
N ALA A 83 111.44 123.98 19.44
CA ALA A 83 111.57 123.19 18.22
C ALA A 83 111.79 121.69 18.51
N CYS A 84 112.57 121.35 19.53
CA CYS A 84 112.70 119.95 19.99
C CYS A 84 111.37 119.41 20.52
N GLN A 85 110.62 120.20 21.30
CA GLN A 85 109.32 119.79 21.82
C GLN A 85 108.27 119.58 20.71
N VAL A 86 108.27 120.43 19.68
CA VAL A 86 107.42 120.25 18.49
C VAL A 86 107.85 119.02 17.70
N SER A 87 109.16 118.78 17.54
CA SER A 87 109.66 117.56 16.88
C SER A 87 109.24 116.29 17.64
N GLU A 88 109.27 116.30 18.97
CA GLU A 88 108.79 115.19 19.79
C GLU A 88 107.27 115.00 19.66
N GLN A 89 106.49 116.08 19.63
CA GLN A 89 105.04 116.01 19.39
C GLN A 89 104.71 115.47 18.00
N VAL A 90 105.44 115.88 16.96
CA VAL A 90 105.25 115.36 15.60
C VAL A 90 105.61 113.87 15.54
N GLN A 91 106.70 113.44 16.20
CA GLN A 91 107.06 112.03 16.27
C GLN A 91 106.06 111.20 17.09
N ALA A 92 105.49 111.75 18.17
CA ALA A 92 104.42 111.12 18.92
C ALA A 92 103.17 110.95 18.07
N PHE A 93 102.76 112.00 17.36
CA PHE A 93 101.60 111.96 16.45
C PHE A 93 101.77 110.98 15.30
N GLN A 94 102.99 110.88 14.73
CA GLN A 94 103.31 109.87 13.72
C GLN A 94 103.21 108.44 14.27
N ARG A 95 103.65 108.22 15.52
CA ARG A 95 103.49 106.93 16.21
C ARG A 95 102.02 106.60 16.43
N ASP A 96 101.23 107.54 16.95
CA ASP A 96 99.80 107.35 17.18
C ASP A 96 99.04 107.08 15.87
N THR A 97 99.45 107.71 14.77
CA THR A 97 98.87 107.47 13.44
C THR A 97 99.17 106.05 12.94
N LEU A 98 100.37 105.53 13.20
CA LEU A 98 100.74 104.15 12.85
C LEU A 98 99.99 103.13 13.71
N ASP A 99 99.86 103.38 15.01
CA ASP A 99 99.10 102.52 15.92
C ASP A 99 97.62 102.49 15.54
N LEU A 100 97.03 103.64 15.20
CA LEU A 100 95.65 103.72 14.72
C LEU A 100 95.46 102.96 13.40
N LYS A 101 96.44 103.04 12.49
CA LYS A 101 96.41 102.31 11.22
C LYS A 101 96.52 100.80 11.44
N SER A 102 97.35 100.36 12.38
CA SER A 102 97.46 98.96 12.79
C SER A 102 96.15 98.46 13.40
N ALA A 103 95.55 99.22 14.33
CA ALA A 103 94.27 98.88 14.95
C ALA A 103 93.12 98.84 13.93
N PHE A 104 93.11 99.75 12.95
CA PHE A 104 92.12 99.73 11.86
C PHE A 104 92.28 98.49 10.98
N ASN A 105 93.51 98.12 10.63
CA ASN A 105 93.77 96.90 9.86
C ASN A 105 93.34 95.64 10.63
N GLU A 106 93.66 95.55 11.92
CA GLU A 106 93.18 94.44 12.77
C GLU A 106 91.66 94.40 12.91
N SER A 107 90.99 95.56 12.97
CA SER A 107 89.53 95.64 12.98
C SER A 107 88.94 95.23 11.63
N SER A 108 89.58 95.60 10.52
CA SER A 108 89.18 95.22 9.16
C SER A 108 89.34 93.71 8.94
N ASP A 109 90.44 93.12 9.42
CA ASP A 109 90.68 91.68 9.37
C ASP A 109 89.70 90.89 10.22
N ARG A 110 89.37 91.38 11.42
CA ARG A 110 88.29 90.81 12.25
C ARG A 110 86.93 90.92 11.56
N GLY A 111 86.64 92.04 10.90
CA GLY A 111 85.42 92.21 10.10
C GLY A 111 85.34 91.21 8.95
N ARG A 112 86.46 90.96 8.25
CA ARG A 112 86.54 89.95 7.18
C ARG A 112 86.38 88.53 7.70
N ALA A 113 87.00 88.18 8.83
CA ALA A 113 86.82 86.88 9.47
C ALA A 113 85.35 86.63 9.86
N CYS A 114 84.69 87.63 10.45
CA CYS A 114 83.27 87.55 10.80
C CYS A 114 82.36 87.36 9.57
N LEU A 115 82.70 87.98 8.43
CA LEU A 115 81.98 87.77 7.17
C LEU A 115 82.11 86.33 6.64
N LEU A 116 83.30 85.73 6.78
CA LEU A 116 83.50 84.33 6.40
C LEU A 116 82.72 83.38 7.31
N ASP A 117 82.69 83.63 8.62
CA ASP A 117 81.88 82.85 9.56
C ASP A 117 80.38 82.97 9.26
N LEU A 118 79.90 84.16 8.86
CA LEU A 118 78.51 84.35 8.44
C LEU A 118 78.19 83.62 7.13
N GLN A 119 79.16 83.52 6.21
CA GLN A 119 79.00 82.74 4.98
C GLN A 119 78.96 81.24 5.27
N ASP A 120 79.80 80.73 6.17
CA ASP A 120 79.75 79.33 6.62
C ASP A 120 78.41 79.02 7.32
N LEU A 121 77.96 79.91 8.21
CA LEU A 121 76.68 79.76 8.90
C LEU A 121 75.52 79.73 7.90
N LYS A 122 75.57 80.55 6.85
CA LYS A 122 74.58 80.53 5.77
C LYS A 122 74.59 79.20 5.02
N ALA A 123 75.76 78.71 4.63
CA ALA A 123 75.87 77.41 3.95
C ALA A 123 75.36 76.25 4.81
N ARG A 124 75.58 76.31 6.13
CA ARG A 124 75.03 75.34 7.09
C ARG A 124 73.52 75.43 7.21
N LEU A 125 72.95 76.65 7.16
CA LEU A 125 71.51 76.84 7.18
C LEU A 125 70.85 76.30 5.90
N ASP A 126 71.43 76.61 4.73
CA ASP A 126 70.95 76.08 3.44
C ASP A 126 70.97 74.54 3.44
N LYS A 127 72.02 73.93 4.02
CA LYS A 127 72.10 72.46 4.20
C LYS A 127 71.00 71.92 5.12
N VAL A 128 70.65 72.64 6.19
CA VAL A 128 69.56 72.24 7.09
C VAL A 128 68.22 72.31 6.36
N ASP A 129 67.98 73.35 5.55
CA ASP A 129 66.77 73.45 4.73
C ASP A 129 66.64 72.30 3.74
N ASP A 130 67.73 71.90 3.08
CA ASP A 130 67.76 70.74 2.18
C ASP A 130 67.49 69.42 2.93
N THR A 131 68.05 69.23 4.12
CA THR A 131 67.72 68.05 4.94
C THR A 131 66.27 68.04 5.40
N THR A 132 65.70 69.21 5.69
CA THR A 132 64.30 69.34 6.10
C THR A 132 63.37 69.04 4.92
N ARG A 133 63.73 69.47 3.70
CA ARG A 133 63.00 69.14 2.47
C ARG A 133 63.02 67.64 2.20
N THR A 134 64.19 67.00 2.26
CA THR A 134 64.31 65.55 2.02
C THR A 134 63.57 64.71 3.06
N LEU A 135 63.60 65.11 4.34
CA LEU A 135 62.79 64.48 5.39
C LEU A 135 61.29 64.65 5.14
N SER A 136 60.86 65.83 4.70
CA SER A 136 59.44 66.09 4.37
C SER A 136 58.96 65.23 3.20
N GLU A 137 59.76 65.10 2.15
CA GLU A 137 59.46 64.24 1.00
C GLU A 137 59.42 62.76 1.39
N THR A 138 60.35 62.32 2.24
CA THR A 138 60.39 60.95 2.78
C THR A 138 59.16 60.66 3.64
N LEU A 139 58.77 61.60 4.51
CA LEU A 139 57.57 61.47 5.35
C LEU A 139 56.30 61.42 4.49
N ALA A 140 56.21 62.26 3.44
CA ALA A 140 55.10 62.23 2.51
C ALA A 140 55.05 60.92 1.69
N SER A 141 56.21 60.36 1.32
CA SER A 141 56.30 59.05 0.69
C SER A 141 55.84 57.94 1.63
N ASN A 142 56.33 57.92 2.86
CA ASN A 142 55.95 56.94 3.88
C ASN A 142 54.46 57.04 4.25
N SER A 143 53.90 58.25 4.31
CA SER A 143 52.47 58.46 4.55
C SER A 143 51.62 57.92 3.40
N ARG A 144 52.05 58.11 2.14
CA ARG A 144 51.35 57.51 0.98
C ARG A 144 51.44 55.99 0.98
N GLN A 145 52.59 55.43 1.33
CA GLN A 145 52.77 53.98 1.46
C GLN A 145 51.91 53.40 2.60
N ALA A 146 51.84 54.08 3.75
CA ALA A 146 51.00 53.67 4.88
C ALA A 146 49.50 53.71 4.54
N LEU A 147 49.06 54.70 3.75
CA LEU A 147 47.69 54.76 3.24
C LEU A 147 47.40 53.64 2.25
N GLY A 148 48.33 53.31 1.35
CA GLY A 148 48.22 52.15 0.45
C GLY A 148 48.09 50.83 1.22
N CYS A 149 48.94 50.60 2.22
CA CYS A 149 48.82 49.43 3.08
C CYS A 149 47.50 49.40 3.89
N SER A 150 46.93 50.57 4.23
CA SER A 150 45.62 50.63 4.88
C SER A 150 44.49 50.18 3.96
N GLU A 151 44.57 50.48 2.66
CA GLU A 151 43.60 50.02 1.65
C GLU A 151 43.72 48.50 1.45
N ASP A 152 44.95 47.98 1.34
CA ASP A 152 45.20 46.53 1.27
C ASP A 152 44.67 45.78 2.51
N ILE A 153 44.78 46.38 3.71
CA ILE A 153 44.23 45.82 4.95
C ILE A 153 42.70 45.79 4.92
N VAL A 154 42.05 46.82 4.35
CA VAL A 154 40.59 46.86 4.20
C VAL A 154 40.13 45.77 3.21
N ASP A 155 40.82 45.62 2.08
CA ASP A 155 40.52 44.59 1.10
C ASP A 155 40.72 43.18 1.67
N LEU A 156 41.81 42.94 2.41
CA LEU A 156 42.05 41.68 3.12
C LEU A 156 40.96 41.41 4.17
N ARG A 157 40.52 42.44 4.92
CA ARG A 157 39.43 42.29 5.88
C ARG A 157 38.12 41.95 5.20
N HIS A 158 37.82 42.56 4.06
CA HIS A 158 36.64 42.27 3.27
C HIS A 158 36.69 40.85 2.70
N ALA A 159 37.83 40.42 2.15
CA ALA A 159 38.04 39.06 1.65
C ALA A 159 37.91 38.01 2.78
N LEU A 160 38.45 38.28 3.97
CA LEU A 160 38.26 37.43 5.14
C LEU A 160 36.81 37.38 5.62
N SER A 161 36.09 38.50 5.56
CA SER A 161 34.65 38.55 5.87
C SER A 161 33.85 37.70 4.88
N GLN A 162 34.12 37.83 3.58
CA GLN A 162 33.52 37.00 2.55
C GLN A 162 33.84 35.51 2.74
N GLY A 163 35.09 35.19 3.08
CA GLY A 163 35.50 33.82 3.42
C GLY A 163 34.75 33.26 4.64
N SER A 164 34.52 34.08 5.66
CA SER A 164 33.73 33.72 6.84
C SER A 164 32.25 33.46 6.49
N ASP A 165 31.65 34.31 5.65
CA ASP A 165 30.26 34.11 5.23
C ASP A 165 30.11 32.87 4.34
N GLN A 166 31.07 32.62 3.46
CA GLN A 166 31.14 31.38 2.69
C GLN A 166 31.29 30.16 3.60
N ALA A 167 32.12 30.24 4.64
CA ALA A 167 32.26 29.17 5.62
C ALA A 167 30.96 28.90 6.40
N ARG A 168 30.18 29.95 6.71
CA ARG A 168 28.85 29.80 7.33
C ARG A 168 27.83 29.14 6.40
N VAL A 169 27.88 29.46 5.10
CA VAL A 169 27.05 28.79 4.09
C VAL A 169 27.41 27.30 4.03
N PHE A 170 28.70 26.95 3.93
CA PHE A 170 29.11 25.55 3.95
C PHE A 170 28.72 24.82 5.24
N GLN A 171 28.79 25.47 6.41
CA GLN A 171 28.32 24.88 7.65
C GLN A 171 26.81 24.60 7.64
N ARG A 172 26.01 25.48 7.04
CA ARG A 172 24.57 25.28 6.87
C ARG A 172 24.30 24.12 5.90
N ASP A 173 24.97 24.10 4.75
CA ASP A 173 24.81 23.03 3.77
C ASP A 173 25.19 21.67 4.35
N LEU A 174 26.26 21.59 5.14
CA LEU A 174 26.65 20.36 5.84
C LEU A 174 25.59 19.92 6.88
N ALA A 175 24.95 20.87 7.57
CA ALA A 175 23.84 20.56 8.48
C ALA A 175 22.62 20.03 7.72
N ASP A 176 22.28 20.63 6.58
CA ASP A 176 21.16 20.21 5.75
C ASP A 176 21.41 18.82 5.14
N ILE A 177 22.63 18.57 4.64
CA ILE A 177 23.05 17.24 4.16
C ILE A 177 22.94 16.21 5.29
N ARG A 178 23.40 16.53 6.50
CA ARG A 178 23.31 15.64 7.66
C ARG A 178 21.85 15.30 8.01
N ASN A 179 20.97 16.30 7.99
CA ASN A 179 19.54 16.10 8.24
C ASN A 179 18.91 15.21 7.16
N ALA A 180 19.19 15.48 5.88
CA ALA A 180 18.72 14.66 4.77
C ALA A 180 19.22 13.21 4.86
N LEU A 181 20.46 12.99 5.31
CA LEU A 181 21.03 11.66 5.54
C LEU A 181 20.32 10.91 6.68
N ASN A 182 19.98 11.61 7.76
CA ASN A 182 19.20 11.05 8.87
C ASN A 182 17.78 10.68 8.42
N GLU A 183 17.09 11.56 7.70
CA GLU A 183 15.76 11.26 7.14
C GLU A 183 15.79 10.08 6.16
N ASN A 184 16.85 9.96 5.36
CA ASN A 184 17.03 8.83 4.46
C ASN A 184 17.32 7.53 5.24
N SER A 185 18.06 7.60 6.34
CA SER A 185 18.26 6.46 7.26
C SER A 185 16.95 6.01 7.90
N GLU A 186 16.09 6.94 8.31
CA GLU A 186 14.77 6.63 8.86
C GLU A 186 13.85 6.03 7.80
N ARG A 187 13.81 6.60 6.59
CA ARG A 187 13.11 6.00 5.45
C ARG A 187 13.63 4.59 5.13
N GLY A 188 14.94 4.38 5.19
CA GLY A 188 15.56 3.06 5.05
C GLY A 188 15.08 2.06 6.10
N ARG A 189 14.97 2.48 7.36
CA ARG A 189 14.42 1.65 8.45
C ARG A 189 12.95 1.32 8.21
N THR A 190 12.13 2.28 7.80
CA THR A 190 10.71 2.04 7.44
C THR A 190 10.60 1.04 6.30
N CYS A 191 11.34 1.23 5.20
CA CYS A 191 11.39 0.28 4.09
C CYS A 191 11.82 -1.13 4.55
N GLN A 192 12.75 -1.24 5.50
CA GLN A 192 13.17 -2.52 6.06
C GLN A 192 12.04 -3.23 6.82
N PHE A 193 11.23 -2.47 7.58
CA PHE A 193 10.03 -3.02 8.22
C PHE A 193 9.00 -3.49 7.20
N ASP A 194 8.75 -2.69 6.15
CA ASP A 194 7.81 -3.06 5.08
C ASP A 194 8.27 -4.31 4.34
N ILE A 195 9.57 -4.44 4.05
CA ILE A 195 10.15 -5.66 3.45
C ILE A 195 9.93 -6.88 4.35
N GLN A 196 10.06 -6.73 5.66
CA GLN A 196 9.78 -7.83 6.59
C GLN A 196 8.29 -8.16 6.66
N ASP A 197 7.40 -7.17 6.69
CA ASP A 197 5.95 -7.43 6.62
C ASP A 197 5.59 -8.18 5.33
N ILE A 198 6.07 -7.70 4.18
CA ILE A 198 5.87 -8.36 2.88
C ILE A 198 6.41 -9.78 2.91
N LYS A 199 7.59 -10.02 3.50
CA LYS A 199 8.15 -11.36 3.65
C LYS A 199 7.24 -12.27 4.48
N THR A 200 6.77 -11.81 5.65
CA THR A 200 5.86 -12.62 6.49
C THR A 200 4.52 -12.88 5.80
N ARG A 201 4.02 -11.94 5.00
CA ARG A 201 2.80 -12.13 4.19
C ARG A 201 3.03 -13.12 3.06
N LEU A 202 4.20 -13.10 2.42
CA LEU A 202 4.58 -14.07 1.41
C LEU A 202 4.69 -15.47 2.00
N ASP A 203 5.33 -15.62 3.16
CA ASP A 203 5.43 -16.91 3.86
C ASP A 203 4.05 -17.48 4.20
N LYS A 204 3.10 -16.63 4.64
CA LYS A 204 1.69 -17.03 4.86
C LYS A 204 1.01 -17.48 3.56
N VAL A 205 1.20 -16.76 2.45
CA VAL A 205 0.63 -17.14 1.15
C VAL A 205 1.23 -18.47 0.66
N THR A 206 2.53 -18.68 0.84
CA THR A 206 3.19 -19.95 0.53
C THR A 206 2.62 -21.09 1.36
N GLY A 207 2.39 -20.87 2.67
CA GLY A 207 1.71 -21.84 3.55
C GLY A 207 0.31 -22.20 3.05
N VAL A 208 -0.52 -21.20 2.73
CA VAL A 208 -1.86 -21.44 2.16
C VAL A 208 -1.80 -22.17 0.82
N SER A 209 -0.81 -21.86 -0.04
CA SER A 209 -0.61 -22.57 -1.30
C SER A 209 -0.27 -24.04 -1.08
N GLN A 210 0.53 -24.36 -0.06
CA GLN A 210 0.87 -25.72 0.30
C GLN A 210 -0.35 -26.47 0.84
N ASP A 211 -1.16 -25.85 1.69
CA ASP A 211 -2.43 -26.40 2.19
C ASP A 211 -3.46 -26.64 1.08
N LEU A 212 -3.53 -25.76 0.09
CA LEU A 212 -4.40 -25.98 -1.08
C LEU A 212 -3.90 -27.13 -1.95
N SER A 213 -2.57 -27.27 -2.10
CA SER A 213 -1.99 -28.40 -2.82
C SER A 213 -2.28 -29.74 -2.13
N THR A 214 -2.16 -29.82 -0.80
CA THR A 214 -2.48 -31.05 -0.05
C THR A 214 -3.97 -31.40 -0.16
N ARG A 215 -4.87 -30.42 0.03
CA ARG A 215 -6.32 -30.61 -0.13
C ARG A 215 -6.72 -31.00 -1.56
N THR A 216 -6.03 -30.46 -2.57
CA THR A 216 -6.24 -30.85 -3.97
C THR A 216 -5.86 -32.31 -4.18
N GLY A 217 -4.71 -32.75 -3.66
CA GLY A 217 -4.30 -34.16 -3.71
C GLY A 217 -5.23 -35.10 -2.92
N GLU A 218 -5.83 -34.65 -1.82
CA GLU A 218 -6.86 -35.39 -1.08
C GLU A 218 -8.17 -35.53 -1.86
N LEU A 219 -8.58 -34.46 -2.53
CA LEU A 219 -9.76 -34.46 -3.39
C LEU A 219 -9.55 -35.39 -4.59
N GLU A 220 -8.39 -35.33 -5.25
CA GLU A 220 -8.04 -36.24 -6.35
C GLU A 220 -8.06 -37.71 -5.91
N ARG A 221 -7.51 -38.02 -4.73
CA ARG A 221 -7.60 -39.37 -4.15
C ARG A 221 -9.04 -39.79 -3.86
N SER A 222 -9.86 -38.88 -3.33
CA SER A 222 -11.27 -39.16 -3.02
C SER A 222 -12.11 -39.38 -4.29
N VAL A 223 -11.86 -38.59 -5.35
CA VAL A 223 -12.48 -38.76 -6.67
C VAL A 223 -12.03 -40.07 -7.30
N GLY A 224 -10.74 -40.42 -7.20
CA GLY A 224 -10.23 -41.72 -7.65
C GLY A 224 -10.92 -42.89 -6.94
N GLN A 225 -11.07 -42.81 -5.61
CA GLN A 225 -11.79 -43.82 -4.84
C GLN A 225 -13.26 -43.95 -5.26
N CYS A 226 -13.97 -42.81 -5.37
CA CYS A 226 -15.39 -42.80 -5.78
C CYS A 226 -15.58 -43.38 -7.19
N THR A 227 -14.64 -43.10 -8.10
CA THR A 227 -14.64 -43.68 -9.46
C THR A 227 -14.45 -45.19 -9.41
N SER A 228 -13.49 -45.68 -8.61
CA SER A 228 -13.25 -47.11 -8.42
C SER A 228 -14.46 -47.84 -7.79
N ASP A 229 -15.10 -47.21 -6.81
CA ASP A 229 -16.30 -47.75 -6.15
C ASP A 229 -17.49 -47.81 -7.13
N LEU A 230 -17.64 -46.79 -7.98
CA LEU A 230 -18.66 -46.77 -9.03
C LEU A 230 -18.41 -47.85 -10.08
N GLU A 231 -17.17 -48.02 -10.53
CA GLU A 231 -16.79 -49.09 -11.46
C GLU A 231 -17.04 -50.48 -10.87
N SER A 232 -16.72 -50.68 -9.59
CA SER A 232 -17.01 -51.90 -8.85
C SER A 232 -18.51 -52.18 -8.77
N THR A 233 -19.31 -51.16 -8.44
CA THR A 233 -20.77 -51.26 -8.36
C THR A 233 -21.41 -51.56 -9.71
N LEU A 234 -20.96 -50.89 -10.78
CA LEU A 234 -21.41 -51.16 -12.14
C LEU A 234 -21.04 -52.57 -12.59
N SER A 235 -19.82 -53.03 -12.28
CA SER A 235 -19.38 -54.40 -12.57
C SER A 235 -20.26 -55.43 -11.87
N LEU A 236 -20.59 -55.21 -10.58
CA LEU A 236 -21.49 -56.06 -9.82
C LEU A 236 -22.91 -56.06 -10.39
N SER A 237 -23.44 -54.89 -10.74
CA SER A 237 -24.77 -54.77 -11.36
C SER A 237 -24.83 -55.47 -12.72
N CYS A 238 -23.78 -55.36 -13.54
CA CYS A 238 -23.66 -56.06 -14.81
C CYS A 238 -23.56 -57.58 -14.62
N LYS A 239 -22.86 -58.03 -13.56
CA LYS A 239 -22.83 -59.46 -13.20
C LYS A 239 -24.22 -59.95 -12.82
N HIS A 240 -24.91 -59.24 -11.93
CA HIS A 240 -26.26 -59.59 -11.51
C HIS A 240 -27.25 -59.57 -12.68
N GLY A 241 -27.18 -58.57 -13.57
CA GLY A 241 -28.00 -58.52 -14.78
C GLY A 241 -27.78 -59.72 -15.70
N ARG A 242 -26.54 -60.22 -15.83
CA ARG A 242 -26.24 -61.44 -16.58
C ARG A 242 -26.81 -62.69 -15.91
N GLU A 243 -26.71 -62.81 -14.60
CA GLU A 243 -27.30 -63.90 -13.82
C GLU A 243 -28.83 -63.92 -14.00
N THR A 244 -29.51 -62.78 -13.86
CA THR A 244 -30.96 -62.68 -14.07
C THR A 244 -31.37 -63.03 -15.51
N LEU A 245 -30.60 -62.61 -16.51
CA LEU A 245 -30.86 -62.99 -17.91
C LEU A 245 -30.66 -64.50 -18.15
N GLN A 246 -29.68 -65.11 -17.49
CA GLN A 246 -29.48 -66.55 -17.51
C GLN A 246 -30.67 -67.28 -16.89
N ASP A 247 -31.14 -66.83 -15.72
CA ASP A 247 -32.32 -67.40 -15.05
C ASP A 247 -33.59 -67.28 -15.90
N ILE A 248 -33.83 -66.12 -16.53
CA ILE A 248 -34.94 -65.93 -17.46
C ILE A 248 -34.84 -66.89 -18.65
N THR A 249 -33.62 -67.11 -19.16
CA THR A 249 -33.39 -68.03 -20.27
C THR A 249 -33.67 -69.47 -19.86
N SER A 250 -33.20 -69.88 -18.68
CA SER A 250 -33.52 -71.19 -18.08
C SER A 250 -35.02 -71.36 -17.87
N PHE A 251 -35.71 -70.35 -17.34
CA PHE A 251 -37.15 -70.38 -17.15
C PHE A 251 -37.92 -70.49 -18.47
N ARG A 252 -37.48 -69.79 -19.52
CA ARG A 252 -38.05 -69.92 -20.87
C ARG A 252 -37.91 -71.34 -21.42
N SER A 253 -36.79 -72.02 -21.17
CA SER A 253 -36.62 -73.42 -21.55
C SER A 253 -37.66 -74.31 -20.86
N VAL A 254 -37.85 -74.14 -19.55
CA VAL A 254 -38.85 -74.91 -18.78
C VAL A 254 -40.26 -74.65 -19.30
N LEU A 255 -40.61 -73.39 -19.62
CA LEU A 255 -41.90 -73.07 -20.21
C LEU A 255 -42.10 -73.73 -21.58
N ALA A 256 -41.06 -73.79 -22.41
CA ALA A 256 -41.11 -74.48 -23.70
C ALA A 256 -41.38 -75.98 -23.50
N ASP A 257 -40.67 -76.63 -22.58
CA ASP A 257 -40.87 -78.04 -22.24
C ASP A 257 -42.30 -78.30 -21.72
N CYS A 258 -42.82 -77.41 -20.85
CA CYS A 258 -44.20 -77.49 -20.36
C CYS A 258 -45.23 -77.34 -21.50
N LEU A 259 -44.99 -76.45 -22.46
CA LEU A 259 -45.85 -76.28 -23.63
C LEU A 259 -45.82 -77.51 -24.53
N GLU A 260 -44.65 -78.10 -24.79
CA GLU A 260 -44.53 -79.34 -25.54
C GLU A 260 -45.26 -80.49 -24.85
N GLN A 261 -45.11 -80.61 -23.52
CA GLN A 261 -45.84 -81.60 -22.72
C GLN A 261 -47.35 -81.36 -22.76
N GLY A 262 -47.79 -80.11 -22.67
CA GLY A 262 -49.19 -79.72 -22.80
C GLY A 262 -49.78 -80.13 -24.17
N GLN A 263 -49.03 -79.90 -25.25
CA GLN A 263 -49.41 -80.36 -26.59
C GLN A 263 -49.44 -81.88 -26.70
N ALA A 264 -48.48 -82.59 -26.10
CA ALA A 264 -48.47 -84.05 -26.07
C ALA A 264 -49.69 -84.61 -25.33
N ASN A 265 -50.03 -84.03 -24.16
CA ASN A 265 -51.22 -84.37 -23.41
C ASN A 265 -52.50 -84.07 -24.21
N GLN A 266 -52.57 -82.94 -24.92
CA GLN A 266 -53.70 -82.61 -25.79
C GLN A 266 -53.89 -83.66 -26.89
N ARG A 267 -52.81 -84.09 -27.55
CA ARG A 267 -52.88 -85.18 -28.55
C ARG A 267 -53.39 -86.49 -27.95
N GLN A 268 -53.01 -86.80 -26.71
CA GLN A 268 -53.53 -87.98 -25.99
C GLN A 268 -55.03 -87.83 -25.69
N ILE A 269 -55.49 -86.65 -25.26
CA ILE A 269 -56.91 -86.37 -25.04
C ILE A 269 -57.67 -86.53 -26.36
N ASP A 270 -57.17 -85.98 -27.47
CA ASP A 270 -57.82 -86.09 -28.77
C ASP A 270 -57.86 -87.55 -29.28
N ASP A 271 -56.85 -88.35 -28.97
CA ASP A 271 -56.86 -89.80 -29.24
C ASP A 271 -57.87 -90.54 -28.37
N LEU A 272 -57.94 -90.23 -27.07
CA LEU A 272 -58.93 -90.78 -26.15
C LEU A 272 -60.35 -90.40 -26.56
N LEU A 273 -60.59 -89.15 -26.97
CA LEU A 273 -61.88 -88.70 -27.48
C LEU A 273 -62.25 -89.41 -28.79
N ARG A 274 -61.29 -89.64 -29.69
CA ARG A 274 -61.53 -90.47 -30.89
C ARG A 274 -61.87 -91.91 -30.53
N LYS A 275 -61.16 -92.51 -29.56
CA LYS A 275 -61.47 -93.85 -29.04
C LYS A 275 -62.84 -93.89 -28.37
N LEU A 276 -63.19 -92.89 -27.58
CA LEU A 276 -64.48 -92.78 -26.91
C LEU A 276 -65.61 -92.62 -27.94
N ASN A 277 -65.44 -91.78 -28.95
CA ASN A 277 -66.40 -91.64 -30.06
C ASN A 277 -66.54 -92.94 -30.85
N LYS A 278 -65.46 -93.71 -31.02
CA LYS A 278 -65.51 -95.04 -31.63
C LYS A 278 -66.27 -96.04 -30.76
N VAL A 279 -66.05 -96.04 -29.44
CA VAL A 279 -66.83 -96.85 -28.51
C VAL A 279 -68.29 -96.39 -28.48
N GLY A 280 -68.54 -95.08 -28.57
CA GLY A 280 -69.87 -94.50 -28.66
C GLY A 280 -70.59 -94.92 -29.94
N SER A 281 -69.92 -94.92 -31.09
CA SER A 281 -70.51 -95.40 -32.36
C SER A 281 -70.71 -96.92 -32.38
N GLN A 282 -69.83 -97.68 -31.71
CA GLN A 282 -70.05 -99.10 -31.45
C GLN A 282 -71.21 -99.31 -30.46
N GLY A 283 -71.37 -98.43 -29.49
CA GLY A 283 -72.46 -98.42 -28.52
C GLY A 283 -73.79 -98.11 -29.17
N THR A 284 -73.86 -97.13 -30.08
CA THR A 284 -75.07 -96.86 -30.87
C THR A 284 -75.35 -97.95 -31.90
N GLN A 285 -74.31 -98.62 -32.42
CA GLN A 285 -74.50 -99.85 -33.19
C GLN A 285 -75.09 -100.96 -32.33
N CYS A 286 -74.51 -101.21 -31.16
CA CYS A 286 -75.02 -102.21 -30.21
C CYS A 286 -76.42 -101.85 -29.71
N GLN A 287 -76.74 -100.57 -29.53
CA GLN A 287 -78.06 -100.10 -29.16
C GLN A 287 -79.06 -100.22 -30.30
N ARG A 288 -78.64 -100.09 -31.58
CA ARG A 288 -79.45 -100.46 -32.75
C ARG A 288 -79.65 -101.97 -32.80
N ASP A 289 -78.63 -102.78 -32.55
CA ASP A 289 -78.75 -104.24 -32.51
C ASP A 289 -79.66 -104.68 -31.34
N ILE A 290 -79.57 -104.03 -30.18
CA ILE A 290 -80.47 -104.23 -29.02
C ILE A 290 -81.87 -103.73 -29.36
N HIS A 291 -82.01 -102.61 -30.07
CA HIS A 291 -83.32 -102.11 -30.53
C HIS A 291 -83.93 -103.09 -31.55
N ASP A 292 -83.16 -103.66 -32.48
CA ASP A 292 -83.63 -104.67 -33.42
C ASP A 292 -84.05 -105.96 -32.69
N VAL A 293 -83.31 -106.33 -31.63
CA VAL A 293 -83.71 -107.42 -30.71
C VAL A 293 -84.94 -107.04 -29.87
N GLN A 294 -85.09 -105.79 -29.42
CA GLN A 294 -86.28 -105.26 -28.75
C GLN A 294 -87.48 -105.19 -29.70
N THR A 295 -87.26 -104.92 -30.98
CA THR A 295 -88.32 -104.92 -32.02
C THR A 295 -88.76 -106.35 -32.32
N LEU A 296 -87.85 -107.33 -32.18
CA LEU A 296 -88.17 -108.76 -32.22
C LEU A 296 -88.80 -109.30 -30.92
N LEU A 297 -88.59 -108.64 -29.78
CA LEU A 297 -89.11 -109.05 -28.47
C LEU A 297 -90.33 -108.24 -27.97
N HIS A 298 -90.72 -107.15 -28.65
CA HIS A 298 -91.97 -106.42 -28.41
C HIS A 298 -93.17 -106.95 -29.23
N PHE A 299 -93.30 -108.29 -29.29
CA PHE A 299 -94.58 -108.98 -29.55
C PHE A 299 -95.18 -109.57 -28.24
N ARG A 300 -94.68 -109.19 -27.06
CA ARG A 300 -95.26 -109.63 -25.78
C ARG A 300 -94.84 -108.75 -24.61
N GLY A 301 -95.71 -107.84 -24.18
CA GLY A 301 -95.47 -107.06 -22.96
C GLY A 301 -96.31 -105.80 -22.80
N GLU A 302 -97.63 -105.92 -22.93
CA GLU A 302 -98.57 -104.94 -22.37
C GLU A 302 -98.37 -104.85 -20.85
N ARG A 303 -98.08 -103.64 -20.33
CA ARG A 303 -98.54 -103.15 -19.01
C ARG A 303 -98.71 -101.64 -19.14
N SER A 304 -99.92 -101.17 -19.45
CA SER A 304 -101.04 -100.96 -18.52
C SER A 304 -100.77 -99.83 -17.54
N MET A 305 -101.22 -98.63 -17.92
CA MET A 305 -101.71 -97.63 -16.98
C MET A 305 -102.67 -98.28 -15.98
N PRO A 306 -102.67 -97.89 -14.68
CA PRO A 306 -103.74 -98.29 -13.79
C PRO A 306 -105.04 -97.60 -14.22
N PRO A 307 -106.15 -98.35 -14.37
CA PRO A 307 -107.48 -97.77 -14.26
C PRO A 307 -107.69 -97.28 -12.82
N CYS A 308 -108.40 -96.17 -12.70
CA CYS A 308 -108.82 -95.42 -11.52
C CYS A 308 -109.43 -96.28 -10.37
N SER A 309 -108.65 -97.15 -9.75
CA SER A 309 -109.10 -98.15 -8.77
C SER A 309 -108.43 -97.89 -7.43
N ASP A 310 -109.24 -97.82 -6.37
CA ASP A 310 -108.81 -97.69 -4.97
C ASP A 310 -107.59 -98.60 -4.68
N PRO A 311 -106.47 -98.06 -4.17
CA PRO A 311 -105.24 -98.80 -3.87
C PRO A 311 -105.43 -100.07 -3.04
N ARG A 312 -106.51 -100.17 -2.28
CA ARG A 312 -106.86 -101.36 -1.50
C ARG A 312 -107.13 -102.59 -2.37
N HIS A 313 -107.58 -102.40 -3.61
CA HIS A 313 -107.90 -103.48 -4.53
C HIS A 313 -106.73 -103.87 -5.45
N TRP A 314 -105.55 -103.28 -5.23
CA TRP A 314 -104.39 -103.59 -6.05
C TRP A 314 -103.89 -105.00 -5.79
N ASN A 315 -103.61 -105.74 -6.85
CA ASN A 315 -102.87 -106.99 -6.75
C ASN A 315 -101.37 -106.71 -6.48
N GLU A 316 -100.62 -107.76 -6.17
CA GLU A 316 -99.20 -107.69 -5.81
C GLU A 316 -98.41 -106.97 -6.92
N GLY A 317 -98.65 -107.35 -8.18
CA GLY A 317 -97.95 -106.77 -9.33
C GLY A 317 -98.23 -105.27 -9.52
N GLN A 318 -99.46 -104.82 -9.26
CA GLN A 318 -99.84 -103.40 -9.34
C GLN A 318 -99.15 -102.58 -8.24
N LEU A 319 -99.12 -103.09 -7.01
CA LEU A 319 -98.42 -102.43 -5.91
C LEU A 319 -96.91 -102.37 -6.16
N CYS A 320 -96.32 -103.46 -6.66
CA CYS A 320 -94.89 -103.52 -7.00
C CYS A 320 -94.51 -102.55 -8.12
N ALA A 321 -95.34 -102.47 -9.17
CA ALA A 321 -95.13 -101.50 -10.26
C ALA A 321 -95.17 -100.06 -9.75
N TRP A 322 -96.11 -99.74 -8.86
CA TRP A 322 -96.20 -98.43 -8.24
C TRP A 322 -95.00 -98.11 -7.34
N LEU A 323 -94.49 -99.07 -6.56
CA LEU A 323 -93.29 -98.89 -5.75
C LEU A 323 -92.06 -98.59 -6.62
N ALA A 324 -91.93 -99.28 -7.76
CA ALA A 324 -90.86 -99.01 -8.72
C ALA A 324 -90.97 -97.60 -9.33
N GLU A 325 -92.19 -97.13 -9.63
CA GLU A 325 -92.44 -95.77 -10.14
C GLU A 325 -92.05 -94.68 -9.12
N ARG A 326 -92.18 -94.96 -7.82
CA ARG A 326 -91.72 -94.08 -6.73
C ARG A 326 -90.19 -94.07 -6.54
N GLY A 327 -89.46 -94.78 -7.40
CA GLY A 327 -88.00 -94.87 -7.35
C GLY A 327 -87.52 -95.61 -6.10
N LEU A 328 -88.29 -96.59 -5.62
CA LEU A 328 -87.82 -97.53 -4.61
C LEU A 328 -86.97 -98.63 -5.29
N PRO A 329 -85.93 -99.14 -4.62
CA PRO A 329 -85.08 -100.19 -5.18
C PRO A 329 -85.91 -101.41 -5.63
N SER A 330 -85.53 -102.02 -6.75
CA SER A 330 -86.25 -103.18 -7.31
C SER A 330 -86.33 -104.37 -6.36
N GLU A 331 -85.36 -104.49 -5.44
CA GLU A 331 -85.33 -105.49 -4.37
C GLU A 331 -86.53 -105.35 -3.43
N VAL A 332 -87.02 -104.12 -3.20
CA VAL A 332 -88.21 -103.86 -2.39
C VAL A 332 -89.47 -104.33 -3.11
N ALA A 333 -89.61 -103.99 -4.40
CA ALA A 333 -90.75 -104.46 -5.19
C ALA A 333 -90.75 -105.99 -5.28
N HIS A 334 -89.58 -106.61 -5.49
CA HIS A 334 -89.46 -108.07 -5.48
C HIS A 334 -89.81 -108.68 -4.13
N ALA A 335 -89.38 -108.07 -3.01
CA ALA A 335 -89.75 -108.54 -1.68
C ALA A 335 -91.27 -108.48 -1.45
N PHE A 336 -91.94 -107.41 -1.90
CA PHE A 336 -93.40 -107.30 -1.82
C PHE A 336 -94.12 -108.37 -2.66
N GLU A 337 -93.60 -108.67 -3.85
CA GLU A 337 -94.14 -109.73 -4.72
C GLU A 337 -93.96 -111.12 -4.10
N VAL A 338 -92.76 -111.44 -3.59
CA VAL A 338 -92.43 -112.74 -2.96
C VAL A 338 -93.28 -112.99 -1.71
N HIS A 339 -93.57 -111.96 -0.93
CA HIS A 339 -94.38 -112.06 0.29
C HIS A 339 -95.88 -111.85 0.03
N LEU A 340 -96.29 -111.83 -1.25
CA LEU A 340 -97.68 -111.67 -1.69
C LEU A 340 -98.37 -110.45 -1.07
N VAL A 341 -97.65 -109.33 -0.98
CA VAL A 341 -98.19 -108.09 -0.46
C VAL A 341 -99.06 -107.44 -1.52
N ASN A 342 -100.38 -107.59 -1.36
CA ASN A 342 -101.37 -106.87 -2.15
C ASN A 342 -101.75 -105.53 -1.48
N GLY A 343 -102.61 -104.75 -2.14
CA GLY A 343 -103.05 -103.44 -1.66
C GLY A 343 -103.72 -103.43 -0.28
N MET A 344 -104.43 -104.51 0.09
CA MET A 344 -105.00 -104.65 1.43
C MET A 344 -103.91 -104.88 2.48
N VAL A 345 -102.98 -105.80 2.22
CA VAL A 345 -101.87 -106.09 3.14
C VAL A 345 -100.95 -104.88 3.26
N GLY A 346 -100.64 -104.22 2.14
CA GLY A 346 -99.77 -103.05 2.09
C GLY A 346 -100.24 -101.87 2.94
N LYS A 347 -101.55 -101.77 3.19
CA LYS A 347 -102.14 -100.74 4.06
C LYS A 347 -101.81 -100.97 5.54
N ASP A 348 -101.77 -102.23 5.96
CA ASP A 348 -101.62 -102.62 7.37
C ASP A 348 -100.18 -102.99 7.74
N LEU A 349 -99.24 -102.91 6.79
CA LEU A 349 -97.82 -103.16 7.01
C LEU A 349 -97.21 -102.21 8.04
N ASN A 350 -96.46 -102.78 8.99
CA ASN A 350 -95.65 -102.06 9.95
C ASN A 350 -94.14 -102.23 9.68
N GLU A 351 -93.30 -101.56 10.49
CA GLU A 351 -91.83 -101.58 10.31
C GLU A 351 -91.20 -102.96 10.61
N GLU A 352 -91.85 -103.78 11.44
CA GLU A 352 -91.44 -105.14 11.77
C GLU A 352 -91.74 -106.09 10.60
N ASP A 353 -92.90 -105.95 9.95
CA ASP A 353 -93.28 -106.72 8.75
C ASP A 353 -92.30 -106.46 7.59
N LEU A 354 -91.89 -105.20 7.37
CA LEU A 354 -90.86 -104.91 6.37
C LEU A 354 -89.51 -105.55 6.73
N GLY A 355 -89.20 -105.64 8.03
CA GLY A 355 -87.99 -106.31 8.52
C GLY A 355 -88.02 -107.82 8.27
N THR A 356 -89.15 -108.49 8.50
CA THR A 356 -89.30 -109.92 8.25
C THR A 356 -89.27 -110.26 6.76
N MET A 357 -89.69 -109.33 5.89
CA MET A 357 -89.54 -109.44 4.44
C MET A 357 -88.09 -109.26 3.93
N GLY A 358 -87.12 -109.04 4.82
CA GLY A 358 -85.70 -108.90 4.47
C GLY A 358 -85.25 -107.46 4.18
N ILE A 359 -86.11 -106.46 4.38
CA ILE A 359 -85.77 -105.04 4.20
C ILE A 359 -85.13 -104.54 5.49
N THR A 360 -83.81 -104.75 5.62
CA THR A 360 -83.07 -104.47 6.87
C THR A 360 -82.78 -102.99 7.10
N ASP A 361 -82.70 -102.17 6.05
CA ASP A 361 -82.42 -100.73 6.17
C ASP A 361 -83.59 -99.97 6.79
N GLY A 362 -83.36 -99.37 7.95
CA GLY A 362 -84.36 -98.60 8.69
C GLY A 362 -84.81 -97.31 7.99
N LEU A 363 -83.93 -96.64 7.22
CA LEU A 363 -84.31 -95.44 6.47
C LEU A 363 -85.20 -95.79 5.29
N LEU A 364 -84.86 -96.88 4.59
CA LEU A 364 -85.67 -97.42 3.50
C LEU A 364 -87.03 -97.89 4.00
N ARG A 365 -87.11 -98.61 5.13
CA ARG A 365 -88.38 -99.00 5.76
C ARG A 365 -89.27 -97.80 6.06
N ARG A 366 -88.72 -96.75 6.67
CA ARG A 366 -89.47 -95.50 6.94
C ARG A 366 -89.95 -94.84 5.65
N ARG A 367 -89.13 -94.79 4.61
CA ARG A 367 -89.51 -94.25 3.31
C ARG A 367 -90.66 -95.04 2.68
N ILE A 368 -90.58 -96.37 2.68
CA ILE A 368 -91.63 -97.26 2.17
C ILE A 368 -92.95 -97.02 2.92
N LEU A 369 -92.91 -96.99 4.25
CA LEU A 369 -94.10 -96.73 5.06
C LEU A 369 -94.69 -95.34 4.80
N CYS A 370 -93.86 -94.32 4.60
CA CYS A 370 -94.33 -92.98 4.23
C CYS A 370 -95.04 -92.99 2.87
N GLU A 371 -94.49 -93.67 1.88
CA GLU A 371 -95.08 -93.79 0.54
C GLU A 371 -96.40 -94.58 0.60
N LEU A 372 -96.44 -95.72 1.28
CA LEU A 372 -97.67 -96.50 1.45
C LEU A 372 -98.74 -95.70 2.20
N ARG A 373 -98.38 -95.00 3.27
CA ARG A 373 -99.32 -94.10 3.96
C ARG A 373 -99.83 -93.01 3.04
N SER A 374 -98.96 -92.40 2.24
CA SER A 374 -99.37 -91.39 1.24
C SER A 374 -100.38 -91.96 0.24
N LEU A 375 -100.11 -93.17 -0.26
CA LEU A 375 -100.99 -93.89 -1.18
C LEU A 375 -102.38 -94.16 -0.58
N PHE A 376 -102.47 -94.64 0.67
CA PHE A 376 -103.74 -94.98 1.31
C PHE A 376 -104.43 -93.82 2.05
N SER A 377 -103.74 -92.69 2.23
CA SER A 377 -104.33 -91.49 2.85
C SER A 377 -105.20 -90.69 1.89
N HIS A 378 -105.04 -90.89 0.57
CA HIS A 378 -105.91 -90.29 -0.45
C HIS A 378 -107.16 -91.15 -0.66
N GLY A 379 -108.06 -91.15 0.34
CA GLY A 379 -109.39 -91.74 0.19
C GLY A 379 -110.27 -90.92 -0.76
N PRO A 380 -111.30 -91.51 -1.42
CA PRO A 380 -112.00 -90.89 -2.56
C PRO A 380 -112.94 -89.71 -2.23
N LEU A 381 -112.86 -89.12 -1.03
CA LEU A 381 -113.82 -88.12 -0.56
C LEU A 381 -113.08 -86.97 0.12
N GLY A 382 -112.77 -85.95 -0.68
CA GLY A 382 -112.13 -84.72 -0.21
C GLY A 382 -111.66 -83.82 -1.35
N ASP A 383 -112.45 -83.73 -2.42
CA ASP A 383 -112.24 -82.75 -3.49
C ASP A 383 -112.65 -81.37 -2.98
N THR A 384 -111.71 -80.59 -2.45
CA THR A 384 -111.78 -79.12 -2.43
C THR A 384 -110.38 -78.51 -2.29
N GLY A 385 -109.80 -78.10 -3.43
CA GLY A 385 -109.11 -76.82 -3.60
C GLY A 385 -107.71 -76.64 -3.01
N GLY A 386 -106.71 -76.44 -3.87
CA GLY A 386 -105.42 -75.93 -3.38
C GLY A 386 -104.25 -75.99 -4.34
N THR A 387 -104.40 -75.45 -5.54
CA THR A 387 -103.31 -75.03 -6.43
C THR A 387 -102.18 -74.32 -5.66
N THR A 388 -100.92 -74.75 -5.81
CA THR A 388 -99.79 -73.90 -6.25
C THR A 388 -98.46 -74.64 -6.14
N ARG A 389 -97.84 -74.85 -7.30
CA ARG A 389 -96.45 -75.28 -7.50
C ARG A 389 -95.54 -74.05 -7.40
N PRO A 390 -94.46 -74.01 -6.60
CA PRO A 390 -93.51 -72.92 -6.67
C PRO A 390 -92.58 -73.09 -7.87
N ALA A 391 -92.43 -72.00 -8.61
CA ALA A 391 -91.51 -71.83 -9.71
C ALA A 391 -90.07 -71.68 -9.23
N THR A 392 -89.16 -72.23 -10.02
CA THR A 392 -87.73 -71.93 -10.07
C THR A 392 -87.50 -70.44 -10.31
N PRO A 393 -86.57 -69.74 -9.62
CA PRO A 393 -86.13 -68.42 -10.04
C PRO A 393 -84.89 -68.48 -10.92
N ALA A 394 -84.95 -67.68 -11.96
CA ALA A 394 -83.93 -67.40 -12.95
C ALA A 394 -82.94 -66.32 -12.48
N LEU A 395 -81.82 -66.26 -13.21
CA LEU A 395 -80.74 -65.27 -13.17
C LEU A 395 -81.21 -63.80 -13.22
N ALA A 396 -80.58 -62.95 -12.41
CA ALA A 396 -80.38 -61.50 -12.57
C ALA A 396 -78.98 -61.21 -11.98
N SER A 397 -77.96 -60.70 -12.68
CA SER A 397 -77.81 -59.39 -13.35
C SER A 397 -77.92 -58.18 -12.42
N THR A 398 -76.80 -57.80 -11.81
CA THR A 398 -76.45 -56.46 -11.28
C THR A 398 -74.92 -56.38 -11.25
N GLN A 399 -74.27 -55.65 -12.17
CA GLN A 399 -73.89 -54.23 -12.08
C GLN A 399 -72.92 -53.87 -10.95
N ASP A 400 -71.72 -53.47 -11.39
CA ASP A 400 -70.84 -52.42 -10.89
C ASP A 400 -70.78 -52.12 -9.39
N THR A 401 -69.60 -52.34 -8.81
CA THR A 401 -68.95 -51.32 -7.98
C THR A 401 -67.45 -51.56 -7.94
N SER A 402 -66.71 -50.60 -8.47
CA SER A 402 -65.26 -50.49 -8.37
C SER A 402 -64.86 -50.39 -6.89
N SER A 403 -63.85 -51.16 -6.49
CA SER A 403 -63.08 -50.91 -5.27
C SER A 403 -61.63 -51.25 -5.54
N GLU A 404 -60.85 -50.18 -5.63
CA GLU A 404 -59.42 -50.10 -5.81
C GLU A 404 -58.73 -50.61 -4.54
N LEU A 405 -58.03 -51.75 -4.63
CA LEU A 405 -57.19 -52.29 -3.56
C LEU A 405 -55.77 -51.75 -3.76
N THR A 406 -55.47 -50.61 -3.14
CA THR A 406 -54.11 -50.10 -3.00
C THR A 406 -53.39 -50.88 -1.90
N VAL A 407 -52.43 -51.71 -2.28
CA VAL A 407 -51.52 -52.43 -1.37
C VAL A 407 -50.52 -51.43 -0.78
N VAL A 408 -50.55 -51.28 0.54
CA VAL A 408 -49.62 -50.49 1.36
C VAL A 408 -48.34 -51.31 1.61
N PRO A 409 -47.12 -50.77 1.40
CA PRO A 409 -45.89 -51.41 1.86
C PRO A 409 -45.57 -51.02 3.33
N PRO A 410 -44.88 -51.88 4.10
CA PRO A 410 -44.60 -51.65 5.51
C PRO A 410 -43.46 -50.63 5.72
N SER A 411 -43.65 -49.79 6.74
CA SER A 411 -42.68 -48.80 7.22
C SER A 411 -41.48 -49.43 7.94
N PRO A 412 -40.27 -48.83 7.87
CA PRO A 412 -39.13 -49.22 8.72
C PRO A 412 -39.14 -48.50 10.08
N PRO A 413 -38.42 -49.03 11.09
CA PRO A 413 -38.50 -48.56 12.48
C PRO A 413 -37.68 -47.30 12.74
N CYS A 414 -38.16 -46.54 13.72
CA CYS A 414 -37.54 -45.36 14.32
C CYS A 414 -36.13 -45.64 14.87
N SER A 415 -35.27 -44.63 14.78
CA SER A 415 -34.17 -44.41 15.72
C SER A 415 -33.98 -42.91 15.96
N PRO A 416 -33.64 -42.48 17.20
CA PRO A 416 -33.49 -41.08 17.56
C PRO A 416 -32.02 -40.63 17.41
N GLY A 417 -31.82 -39.36 17.04
CA GLY A 417 -30.50 -38.76 16.94
C GLY A 417 -30.59 -37.25 16.95
N ASP A 418 -30.44 -36.67 18.14
CA ASP A 418 -30.23 -35.26 18.43
C ASP A 418 -29.10 -34.63 17.59
N GLY A 419 -29.27 -33.37 17.21
CA GLY A 419 -28.21 -32.61 16.53
C GLY A 419 -28.62 -31.22 16.07
N SER A 420 -28.68 -30.29 17.02
CA SER A 420 -28.76 -28.83 16.88
C SER A 420 -28.35 -28.20 15.54
N SER A 421 -29.28 -27.50 14.89
CA SER A 421 -28.96 -26.47 13.91
C SER A 421 -29.58 -25.14 14.36
N ALA A 422 -28.71 -24.29 14.90
CA ALA A 422 -29.03 -22.93 15.33
C ALA A 422 -29.23 -22.02 14.11
N ARG A 423 -30.43 -21.45 14.00
CA ARG A 423 -30.70 -20.27 13.18
C ARG A 423 -30.09 -19.03 13.84
N PRO A 424 -29.44 -18.11 13.11
CA PRO A 424 -29.24 -16.75 13.59
C PRO A 424 -30.43 -15.85 13.17
N PRO A 425 -30.84 -14.91 14.04
CA PRO A 425 -31.94 -14.01 13.75
C PRO A 425 -31.48 -12.74 13.03
N SER A 426 -32.41 -12.21 12.25
CA SER A 426 -32.43 -10.87 11.68
C SER A 426 -32.38 -9.79 12.76
N TRP A 427 -31.62 -8.72 12.50
CA TRP A 427 -31.76 -7.45 13.19
C TRP A 427 -31.68 -6.28 12.22
N ARG A 428 -32.56 -5.33 12.51
CA ARG A 428 -32.90 -4.12 11.76
C ARG A 428 -31.81 -3.06 11.88
N VAL A 429 -31.70 -2.28 10.80
CA VAL A 429 -31.72 -0.81 10.75
C VAL A 429 -30.92 -0.06 11.83
N SER A 430 -29.83 0.58 11.40
CA SER A 430 -29.45 1.91 11.90
C SER A 430 -28.73 2.71 10.82
N ALA A 431 -28.95 4.02 10.91
CA ALA A 431 -28.85 4.99 9.84
C ALA A 431 -27.42 5.45 9.50
N ARG A 432 -27.33 5.99 8.28
CA ARG A 432 -26.39 6.99 7.75
C ARG A 432 -25.91 8.02 8.79
N PRO A 433 -24.72 8.64 8.60
CA PRO A 433 -24.66 9.79 7.70
C PRO A 433 -23.42 9.89 6.79
N HIS A 434 -23.61 10.72 5.77
CA HIS A 434 -22.65 11.17 4.78
C HIS A 434 -21.46 11.94 5.36
N SER A 435 -20.29 11.79 4.73
CA SER A 435 -19.38 12.90 4.51
C SER A 435 -18.68 12.74 3.17
N ALA A 436 -18.93 13.73 2.31
CA ALA A 436 -18.25 13.96 1.06
C ALA A 436 -16.82 14.43 1.35
N ARG A 437 -15.85 13.91 0.59
CA ARG A 437 -14.62 14.66 0.31
C ARG A 437 -14.09 14.31 -1.07
N THR A 438 -14.47 15.17 -1.99
CA THR A 438 -13.84 15.46 -3.27
C THR A 438 -12.37 15.80 -3.07
N SER A 439 -11.49 15.16 -3.85
CA SER A 439 -10.21 15.73 -4.28
C SER A 439 -9.79 15.01 -5.55
N GLY A 440 -9.92 15.71 -6.67
CA GLY A 440 -9.39 15.28 -7.95
C GLY A 440 -7.88 15.42 -7.96
N ALA A 441 -7.22 14.43 -8.54
CA ALA A 441 -5.84 14.53 -9.00
C ALA A 441 -5.79 14.06 -10.45
N ALA A 442 -5.92 15.02 -11.35
CA ALA A 442 -5.36 14.94 -12.68
C ALA A 442 -3.85 15.14 -12.56
N LEU A 443 -3.04 14.32 -13.22
CA LEU A 443 -1.84 14.74 -13.97
C LEU A 443 -1.06 13.52 -14.51
N GLN A 444 -0.95 13.56 -15.85
CA GLN A 444 0.21 13.22 -16.67
C GLN A 444 0.73 11.76 -16.74
N ARG A 445 0.37 11.15 -17.88
CA ARG A 445 1.24 10.25 -18.65
C ARG A 445 2.58 10.94 -18.95
N THR A 446 3.66 10.44 -18.38
CA THR A 446 5.02 10.62 -18.90
C THR A 446 5.44 9.38 -19.67
N GLN A 447 5.78 9.56 -20.95
CA GLN A 447 6.40 8.56 -21.81
C GLN A 447 7.82 8.23 -21.32
N PRO A 448 8.33 6.99 -21.50
CA PRO A 448 9.74 6.71 -21.31
C PRO A 448 10.54 7.14 -22.56
N ALA A 449 11.50 8.04 -22.35
CA ALA A 449 12.50 8.40 -23.33
C ALA A 449 13.47 7.22 -23.58
N ARG A 450 13.72 6.94 -24.86
CA ARG A 450 14.80 6.06 -25.34
C ARG A 450 16.15 6.62 -24.89
N GLY A 451 16.80 5.95 -23.95
CA GLY A 451 18.22 6.13 -23.67
C GLY A 451 19.07 5.43 -24.74
N ALA A 452 19.73 6.22 -25.58
CA ALA A 452 20.81 5.75 -26.43
C ALA A 452 22.07 5.54 -25.57
N GLN A 453 22.55 4.30 -25.48
CA GLN A 453 23.89 3.98 -24.98
C GLN A 453 24.92 4.39 -26.04
N ALA A 454 25.65 5.47 -25.77
CA ALA A 454 26.94 5.74 -26.39
C ALA A 454 28.03 5.18 -25.46
N GLY A 455 28.69 4.10 -25.89
CA GLY A 455 29.87 3.58 -25.22
C GLY A 455 31.12 4.38 -25.61
N PRO A 456 32.02 4.73 -24.67
CA PRO A 456 33.27 5.38 -24.99
C PRO A 456 34.27 4.36 -25.57
N ARG A 457 34.85 4.69 -26.73
CA ARG A 457 36.09 4.08 -27.21
C ARG A 457 37.22 4.49 -26.27
N GLY A 458 37.80 3.51 -25.59
CA GLY A 458 39.10 3.67 -24.93
C GLY A 458 40.19 3.84 -25.98
N ALA A 459 40.94 4.92 -25.86
CA ALA A 459 42.31 5.04 -26.34
C ALA A 459 43.20 4.97 -25.09
N GLY A 460 44.23 4.12 -25.14
CA GLY A 460 45.15 3.80 -24.06
C GLY A 460 45.83 2.49 -24.34
#